data_AF-A0A949H8D3-F1
#
_entry.id   AF-A0A949H8D3-F1
#
_cell.length_a   1.000
_cell.length_b   1.000
_cell.length_c   1.000
_cell.angle_alpha   90.00
_cell.angle_beta   90.00
_cell.angle_gamma   90.00
#
_symmetry.space_group_name_H-M   'P 1'
#
loop_
_entity.id
_entity.type
_entity.pdbx_description
1 polymer ?
#
loop_
_entity_poly.entity_id
_entity_poly.type
_entity_poly.pdbx_seq_one_letter_code
_entity_poly.pdbx_strand_id
1 'polypeptide(L)'
;MSVEPEQIGDLVYAPNPDYPYPFPVERPPHFWMTEQTGRLGDAIERYFQGERLSPDELMVIKAYLQQYLERALLTGDARRDRLLQQLATLRTRRDIERFADDIAEFGVEPF
;
A
#
# COMPACT_ATOMS: atom_id res chain seq x y z
N MET A 1 7.77 23.27 7.63
CA MET A 1 6.97 22.55 8.65
C MET A 1 7.53 21.15 8.68
N SER A 2 8.14 20.73 9.80
CA SER A 2 8.65 19.37 9.94
C SER A 2 7.43 18.46 10.02
N VAL A 3 7.19 17.67 8.98
CA VAL A 3 6.08 16.73 8.98
C VAL A 3 6.55 15.51 9.77
N GLU A 4 5.96 15.28 10.93
CA GLU A 4 6.35 14.20 11.83
C GLU A 4 6.09 12.83 11.17
N PRO A 5 6.95 11.82 11.39
CA PRO A 5 6.68 10.47 10.94
C PRO A 5 5.37 9.94 11.51
N GLU A 6 4.58 9.29 10.67
CA GLU A 6 3.33 8.66 11.08
C GLU A 6 3.55 7.16 11.34
N GLN A 7 3.07 6.69 12.48
CA GLN A 7 3.06 5.27 12.81
C GLN A 7 1.69 4.65 12.52
N ILE A 8 1.69 3.55 11.76
CA ILE A 8 0.50 2.78 11.42
C ILE A 8 0.79 1.30 11.70
N GLY A 9 0.23 0.79 12.80
CA GLY A 9 0.62 -0.52 13.32
C GLY A 9 2.12 -0.55 13.65
N ASP A 10 2.83 -1.49 13.03
CA ASP A 10 4.27 -1.66 13.19
C ASP A 10 5.12 -0.89 12.16
N LEU A 11 4.50 -0.17 11.22
CA LEU A 11 5.19 0.55 10.15
C LEU A 11 5.27 2.05 10.48
N VAL A 12 6.37 2.68 10.08
CA VAL A 12 6.63 4.10 10.33
C VAL A 12 6.88 4.79 9.00
N TYR A 13 6.10 5.81 8.66
CA TYR A 13 6.19 6.51 7.38
C TYR A 13 6.64 7.96 7.57
N ALA A 14 7.67 8.37 6.84
CA ALA A 14 8.11 9.76 6.80
C ALA A 14 7.56 10.45 5.55
N PRO A 15 6.93 11.62 5.64
CA PRO A 15 6.45 12.33 4.46
C PRO A 15 7.60 12.68 3.50
N ASN A 16 7.44 12.36 2.22
CA ASN A 16 8.42 12.69 1.18
C ASN A 16 7.94 13.90 0.37
N PRO A 17 8.46 15.12 0.63
CA PRO A 17 8.03 16.32 -0.07
C PRO A 17 8.46 16.34 -1.55
N ASP A 18 9.46 15.54 -1.92
CA ASP A 18 9.99 15.47 -3.29
C ASP A 18 9.20 14.49 -4.17
N TYR A 19 8.26 13.73 -3.60
CA TYR A 19 7.42 12.81 -4.35
C TYR A 19 6.20 13.55 -4.94
N PRO A 20 6.10 13.73 -6.27
CA PRO A 20 4.99 14.45 -6.87
C PRO A 20 3.72 13.63 -6.73
N TYR A 21 2.80 14.10 -5.89
CA TYR A 21 1.53 13.41 -5.69
C TYR A 21 0.54 13.79 -6.80
N PRO A 22 0.06 12.84 -7.62
CA PRO A 22 -0.78 13.16 -8.78
C PRO A 22 -2.26 13.38 -8.43
N PHE A 23 -2.67 13.12 -7.19
CA PHE A 23 -4.09 13.23 -6.81
C PHE A 23 -4.35 14.50 -5.96
N PRO A 24 -5.45 15.24 -6.21
CA PRO A 24 -5.80 16.41 -5.42
C PRO A 24 -6.55 16.01 -4.15
N VAL A 25 -5.86 15.42 -3.17
CA VAL A 25 -6.47 14.97 -1.91
C VAL A 25 -5.89 15.71 -0.70
N GLU A 26 -6.70 15.85 0.36
CA GLU A 26 -6.26 16.50 1.61
C GLU A 26 -5.17 15.70 2.34
N ARG A 27 -5.20 14.36 2.24
CA ARG A 27 -4.22 13.47 2.87
C ARG A 27 -3.78 12.33 1.93
N PRO A 28 -2.58 12.40 1.33
CA PRO A 28 -2.12 11.37 0.42
C PRO A 28 -1.88 10.03 1.14
N PRO A 29 -2.01 8.88 0.43
CA PRO A 29 -1.49 7.60 0.88
C PRO A 29 0.03 7.70 1.07
N HIS A 30 0.56 6.92 2.01
CA HIS A 30 2.02 6.75 2.10
C HIS A 30 2.44 5.74 1.05
N PHE A 31 3.64 5.93 0.50
CA PHE A 31 4.25 4.98 -0.42
C PHE A 31 5.19 4.08 0.35
N TRP A 32 5.41 2.86 -0.14
CA TRP A 32 6.30 1.92 0.51
C TRP A 32 7.73 2.45 0.69
N MET A 33 8.21 3.28 -0.25
CA MET A 33 9.54 3.90 -0.19
C MET A 33 9.71 4.90 0.95
N THR A 34 8.60 5.37 1.54
CA THR A 34 8.63 6.33 2.64
C THR A 34 8.62 5.66 4.01
N GLU A 35 8.47 4.34 4.05
CA GLU A 35 8.51 3.51 5.23
C GLU A 35 9.95 3.46 5.81
N GLN A 36 10.09 3.53 7.13
CA GLN A 36 11.35 3.76 7.85
C GLN A 36 11.83 2.56 8.67
N THR A 37 10.97 1.58 8.96
CA THR A 37 11.37 0.35 9.68
C THR A 37 12.14 -0.61 8.79
N GLY A 38 12.04 -0.46 7.47
CA GLY A 38 12.66 -1.33 6.47
C GLY A 38 11.85 -2.60 6.17
N ARG A 39 10.91 -2.98 7.05
CA ARG A 39 10.11 -4.20 6.92
C ARG A 39 9.29 -4.21 5.64
N LEU A 40 8.72 -3.07 5.27
CA LEU A 40 7.93 -2.98 4.04
C LEU A 40 8.83 -2.94 2.81
N GLY A 41 9.93 -2.20 2.86
CA GLY A 41 10.92 -2.15 1.77
C GLY A 41 11.42 -3.55 1.40
N ASP A 42 11.86 -4.32 2.40
CA ASP A 42 12.35 -5.70 2.21
C ASP A 42 11.26 -6.60 1.60
N ALA A 43 10.03 -6.54 2.12
CA ALA A 43 8.90 -7.32 1.61
C ALA A 43 8.56 -6.97 0.15
N ILE A 44 8.62 -5.69 -0.19
CA ILE A 44 8.35 -5.18 -1.54
C ILE A 44 9.46 -5.57 -2.51
N GLU A 45 10.74 -5.52 -2.10
CA GLU A 45 11.85 -5.98 -2.93
C GLU A 45 11.69 -7.45 -3.29
N ARG A 46 11.38 -8.31 -2.31
CA ARG A 46 11.13 -9.74 -2.54
C ARG A 46 9.90 -9.97 -3.43
N TYR A 47 8.85 -9.16 -3.27
CA TYR A 47 7.69 -9.18 -4.16
C TYR A 47 8.10 -8.90 -5.62
N PHE A 48 8.88 -7.84 -5.87
CA PHE A 48 9.35 -7.47 -7.21
C PHE A 48 10.33 -8.47 -7.82
N GLN A 49 11.14 -9.13 -6.99
CA GLN A 49 12.03 -10.21 -7.42
C GLN A 49 11.28 -11.52 -7.74
N GLY A 50 9.96 -11.56 -7.52
CA GLY A 50 9.12 -12.74 -7.78
C GLY A 50 9.27 -13.84 -6.75
N GLU A 51 9.89 -13.57 -5.60
CA GLU A 51 10.15 -14.55 -4.56
C GLU A 51 8.88 -14.94 -3.79
N ARG A 52 8.89 -16.12 -3.16
CA ARG A 52 7.79 -16.49 -2.27
C ARG A 52 7.80 -15.63 -1.00
N LEU A 53 6.73 -14.88 -0.81
CA LEU A 53 6.48 -14.13 0.42
C LEU A 53 6.18 -15.07 1.59
N SER A 54 6.80 -14.80 2.72
CA SER A 54 6.44 -15.35 4.02
C SER A 54 5.10 -14.79 4.52
N PRO A 55 4.47 -15.42 5.53
CA PRO A 55 3.23 -14.90 6.11
C PRO A 55 3.37 -13.47 6.67
N ASP A 56 4.52 -13.15 7.27
CA ASP A 56 4.76 -11.83 7.86
C ASP A 56 4.93 -10.74 6.80
N GLU A 57 5.68 -11.03 5.73
CA GLU A 57 5.83 -10.10 4.59
C GLU A 57 4.50 -9.86 3.88
N LEU A 58 3.70 -10.93 3.70
CA LEU A 58 2.36 -10.81 3.16
C LEU A 58 1.49 -9.91 4.04
N MET A 59 1.58 -10.05 5.36
CA MET A 59 0.81 -9.23 6.30
C MET A 59 1.22 -7.75 6.22
N VAL A 60 2.51 -7.46 6.12
CA VAL A 60 3.04 -6.10 5.98
C VAL A 60 2.60 -5.46 4.66
N ILE A 61 2.69 -6.18 3.53
CA ILE A 61 2.21 -5.69 2.23
C ILE A 61 0.68 -5.45 2.26
N LYS A 62 -0.08 -6.33 2.92
CA LYS A 62 -1.53 -6.14 3.06
C LYS A 62 -1.86 -4.91 3.91
N ALA A 63 -1.15 -4.67 5.01
CA ALA A 63 -1.34 -3.48 5.82
C ALA A 63 -1.06 -2.19 5.02
N TYR A 64 0.01 -2.21 4.22
CA TYR A 64 0.31 -1.14 3.28
C TYR A 64 -0.81 -0.90 2.26
N LEU A 65 -1.27 -1.94 1.57
CA LEU A 65 -2.34 -1.83 0.58
C LEU A 65 -3.66 -1.35 1.21
N GLN A 66 -3.98 -1.78 2.43
CA GLN A 66 -5.15 -1.31 3.16
C GLN A 66 -5.06 0.20 3.38
N GLN A 67 -3.93 0.66 3.95
CA GLN A 67 -3.69 2.08 4.19
C GLN A 67 -3.77 2.89 2.88
N TYR A 68 -3.21 2.35 1.80
CA TYR A 68 -3.26 2.97 0.49
C TYR A 68 -4.72 3.15 0.03
N LEU A 69 -5.55 2.12 0.07
CA LEU A 69 -6.95 2.17 -0.39
C LEU A 69 -7.85 3.05 0.48
N GLU A 70 -7.59 3.10 1.79
CA GLU A 70 -8.30 3.99 2.70
C GLU A 70 -8.05 5.47 2.38
N ARG A 71 -6.85 5.80 1.88
CA ARG A 71 -6.41 7.18 1.60
C ARG A 71 -6.42 7.55 0.12
N ALA A 72 -6.49 6.57 -0.77
CA ALA A 72 -6.61 6.78 -2.19
C ALA A 72 -8.00 7.33 -2.54
N LEU A 73 -8.03 8.22 -3.52
CA LEU A 73 -9.27 8.73 -4.10
C LEU A 73 -9.91 7.65 -4.99
N LEU A 74 -10.57 6.68 -4.37
CA LEU A 74 -11.40 5.72 -5.08
C LEU A 74 -12.72 6.37 -5.47
N THR A 75 -13.15 6.17 -6.71
CA THR A 75 -14.45 6.65 -7.19
C THR A 75 -15.59 5.84 -6.56
N GLY A 76 -16.01 6.24 -5.35
CA GLY A 76 -17.17 5.74 -4.62
C GLY A 76 -16.85 4.76 -3.47
N ASP A 77 -17.45 5.00 -2.31
CA ASP A 77 -17.16 4.25 -1.06
C ASP A 77 -17.47 2.75 -1.16
N ALA A 78 -18.53 2.36 -1.88
CA ALA A 78 -18.88 0.95 -2.06
C ALA A 78 -17.79 0.13 -2.79
N ARG A 79 -16.96 0.78 -3.62
CA ARG A 79 -15.81 0.12 -4.26
C ARG A 79 -14.68 -0.09 -3.26
N ARG A 80 -14.39 0.90 -2.41
CA ARG A 80 -13.39 0.78 -1.35
C ARG A 80 -13.68 -0.41 -0.44
N ASP A 81 -14.92 -0.54 0.06
CA ASP A 81 -15.29 -1.65 0.95
C ASP A 81 -15.09 -3.02 0.30
N ARG A 82 -15.46 -3.15 -0.98
CA ARG A 82 -15.25 -4.39 -1.73
C ARG A 82 -13.76 -4.72 -1.89
N LEU A 83 -12.94 -3.72 -2.19
CA LEU A 83 -11.48 -3.91 -2.33
C LEU A 83 -10.84 -4.29 -1.00
N LEU A 84 -11.27 -3.69 0.11
CA LEU A 84 -10.82 -4.06 1.46
C LEU A 84 -11.22 -5.50 1.83
N GLN A 85 -12.44 -5.93 1.48
CA GLN A 85 -12.86 -7.31 1.64
C GLN A 85 -12.02 -8.28 0.80
N GLN A 86 -11.74 -7.94 -0.46
CA GLN A 86 -10.88 -8.74 -1.33
C GLN A 86 -9.45 -8.83 -0.77
N LEU A 87 -8.88 -7.70 -0.32
CA LEU A 87 -7.57 -7.62 0.30
C LEU A 87 -7.44 -8.57 1.51
N ALA A 88 -8.47 -8.67 2.34
CA ALA A 88 -8.46 -9.58 3.50
C ALA A 88 -8.25 -11.05 3.09
N THR A 89 -8.69 -11.44 1.88
CA THR A 89 -8.62 -12.81 1.38
C THR A 89 -7.27 -13.20 0.77
N LEU A 90 -6.39 -12.24 0.44
CA LEU A 90 -5.10 -12.55 -0.21
C LEU A 90 -4.22 -13.43 0.67
N ARG A 91 -3.64 -14.48 0.08
CA ARG A 91 -2.78 -15.49 0.75
C ARG A 91 -1.40 -15.66 0.12
N THR A 92 -1.21 -15.17 -1.10
CA THR A 92 0.00 -15.42 -1.88
C THR A 92 0.46 -14.18 -2.64
N ARG A 93 1.72 -14.20 -3.10
CA ARG A 93 2.26 -13.18 -4.01
C ARG A 93 1.39 -13.00 -5.25
N ARG A 94 0.91 -14.10 -5.84
CA ARG A 94 0.06 -14.07 -7.02
C ARG A 94 -1.29 -13.42 -6.76
N ASP A 95 -1.82 -13.57 -5.55
CA ASP A 95 -3.04 -12.87 -5.15
C ASP A 95 -2.79 -11.36 -5.08
N ILE A 96 -1.62 -10.92 -4.60
CA ILE A 96 -1.22 -9.50 -4.60
C ILE A 96 -1.08 -8.98 -6.02
N GLU A 97 -0.39 -9.69 -6.91
CA GLU A 97 -0.23 -9.27 -8.32
C GLU A 97 -1.59 -9.04 -8.96
N ARG A 98 -2.47 -10.04 -8.87
CA ARG A 98 -3.82 -9.94 -9.42
C ARG A 98 -4.62 -8.81 -8.78
N PHE A 99 -4.49 -8.61 -7.48
CA PHE A 99 -5.15 -7.52 -6.78
C PHE A 99 -4.64 -6.15 -7.26
N ALA A 100 -3.33 -6.00 -7.47
CA ALA A 100 -2.72 -4.79 -7.99
C ALA A 100 -3.21 -4.47 -9.40
N ASP A 101 -3.30 -5.48 -10.27
CA ASP A 101 -3.86 -5.34 -11.61
C ASP A 101 -5.34 -4.91 -11.54
N ASP A 102 -6.15 -5.56 -10.68
CA ASP A 102 -7.57 -5.24 -10.50
C ASP A 102 -7.77 -3.78 -10.04
N ILE A 103 -6.92 -3.26 -9.14
CA ILE A 103 -7.06 -1.88 -8.64
C ILE A 103 -6.50 -0.83 -9.60
N ALA A 104 -5.54 -1.19 -10.45
CA ALA A 104 -5.05 -0.33 -11.52
C ALA A 104 -6.14 0.02 -12.54
N GLU A 105 -7.11 -0.88 -12.78
CA GLU A 105 -8.30 -0.57 -13.60
C GLU A 105 -9.13 0.60 -13.05
N PHE A 106 -9.00 0.91 -11.76
CA PHE A 106 -9.65 2.04 -11.11
C PHE A 106 -8.73 3.27 -10.97
N GLY A 107 -7.56 3.25 -11.61
CA GLY A 107 -6.56 4.32 -11.56
C GLY A 107 -5.73 4.33 -10.28
N VAL A 108 -5.62 3.18 -9.60
CA VAL A 108 -4.82 3.02 -8.37
C VAL A 108 -3.59 2.17 -8.66
N GLU A 109 -2.42 2.79 -8.52
CA GLU A 109 -1.12 2.14 -8.71
C GLU A 109 -0.33 2.24 -7.39
N PRO A 110 -0.35 1.20 -6.54
CA PRO A 110 0.32 1.22 -5.24
C PRO A 110 1.81 0.85 -5.30
N PHE A 111 2.34 0.47 -6.46
CA PHE A 111 3.70 -0.04 -6.62
C PHE A 111 4.47 0.72 -7.69
#